data_AF-A0A3L9GNW3-F1
#
_entry.id   AF-A0A3L9GNW3-F1
#
_cell.length_a   1.000
_cell.length_b   1.000
_cell.length_c   1.000
_cell.angle_alpha   90.00
_cell.angle_beta   90.00
_cell.angle_gamma   90.00
#
_symmetry.space_group_name_H-M   'P 1'
#
loop_
_entity.id
_entity.type
_entity.pdbx_description
1 polymer ?
#
loop_
_entity_poly.entity_id
_entity_poly.type
_entity_poly.pdbx_seq_one_letter_code
_entity_poly.pdbx_strand_id
1 'polypeptide(L)' 'MFTFIKKVIKTGTATSSYPLEPIAVDKNFRGKPEQNPQQCIGCAACVNACPSNALTVETDLATGELAWEFNLGR' A
#
# COMPACT_ATOMS: atom_id res chain seq x y z
N MET A 1 -6.00 28.50 -36.28
CA MET A 1 -7.08 27.64 -35.77
C MET A 1 -6.85 26.15 -36.03
N PHE A 2 -6.65 25.71 -37.28
CA PHE A 2 -6.53 24.28 -37.64
C PHE A 2 -5.32 23.53 -37.05
N THR A 3 -4.22 24.24 -36.76
CA THR A 3 -3.02 23.66 -36.13
C THR A 3 -3.27 23.16 -34.71
N PHE A 4 -4.13 23.85 -33.94
CA PHE A 4 -4.50 23.43 -32.60
C PHE A 4 -5.34 22.14 -32.64
N ILE A 5 -6.33 22.08 -33.52
CA ILE A 5 -7.20 20.89 -33.67
C ILE A 5 -6.35 19.67 -34.06
N LYS A 6 -5.44 19.81 -35.04
CA LYS A 6 -4.53 18.72 -35.44
C LYS A 6 -3.65 18.22 -34.29
N LYS A 7 -3.18 19.14 -33.43
CA LYS A 7 -2.34 18.79 -32.29
C LYS A 7 -3.15 18.04 -31.22
N VAL A 8 -4.37 18.47 -30.92
CA VAL A 8 -5.25 17.81 -29.93
C VAL A 8 -5.55 16.37 -30.35
N ILE A 9 -5.93 16.13 -31.62
CA ILE A 9 -6.20 14.77 -32.11
C ILE A 9 -4.96 13.88 -32.02
N LYS A 10 -3.77 14.41 -32.38
CA LYS A 10 -2.51 13.65 -32.32
C LYS A 10 -2.07 13.29 -30.89
N THR A 11 -2.36 14.16 -29.93
CA THR A 11 -1.92 13.98 -28.53
C THR A 11 -2.84 13.03 -27.76
N GLY A 12 -4.09 12.87 -28.20
CA GLY A 12 -5.06 11.99 -27.55
C GLY A 12 -5.48 12.47 -26.17
N THR A 13 -6.21 11.61 -25.45
CA THR A 13 -6.65 11.85 -24.08
C THR A 13 -5.61 11.34 -23.09
N ALA A 14 -5.01 12.24 -22.30
CA ALA A 14 -4.07 11.90 -21.24
C ALA A 14 -4.80 11.47 -19.95
N THR A 15 -5.57 10.38 -20.03
CA THR A 15 -6.33 9.80 -18.91
C THR A 15 -6.11 8.30 -18.82
N SER A 16 -6.29 7.73 -17.64
CA SER A 16 -6.31 6.28 -17.41
C SER A 16 -7.75 5.81 -17.16
N SER A 17 -8.06 4.57 -17.50
CA SER A 17 -9.40 3.98 -17.33
C SER A 17 -9.68 3.51 -15.90
N TYR A 18 -9.27 4.25 -14.86
CA TYR A 18 -9.56 3.87 -13.47
C TYR A 18 -11.05 4.07 -13.17
N PRO A 19 -11.75 3.12 -12.52
CA PRO A 19 -11.28 1.87 -11.90
C PRO A 19 -11.37 0.61 -12.79
N LEU A 20 -11.76 0.74 -14.06
CA LEU A 20 -11.92 -0.38 -15.00
C LEU A 20 -10.58 -1.09 -15.30
N GLU A 21 -9.49 -0.32 -15.35
CA GLU A 21 -8.13 -0.82 -15.51
C GLU A 21 -7.26 -0.36 -14.32
N PRO A 22 -6.42 -1.24 -13.76
CA PRO A 22 -5.46 -0.85 -12.73
C PRO A 22 -4.47 0.20 -13.25
N ILE A 23 -4.11 1.14 -12.39
CA ILE A 23 -3.08 2.13 -12.69
C ILE A 23 -1.71 1.43 -12.70
N ALA A 24 -0.90 1.72 -13.71
CA ALA A 24 0.50 1.28 -13.73
C ALA A 24 1.27 1.98 -12.59
N VAL A 25 1.76 1.20 -11.63
CA VAL A 25 2.56 1.68 -10.52
C VAL A 25 4.03 1.31 -10.71
N ASP A 26 4.93 2.11 -10.13
CA ASP A 26 6.35 1.78 -10.10
C ASP A 26 6.61 0.50 -9.28
N LYS A 27 7.66 -0.25 -9.62
CA LYS A 27 8.04 -1.48 -8.91
C LYS A 27 8.29 -1.28 -7.42
N ASN A 28 8.70 -0.08 -7.00
CA ASN A 28 9.02 0.27 -5.61
C ASN A 28 7.89 1.07 -4.95
N PHE A 29 6.69 1.08 -5.54
CA PHE A 29 5.53 1.75 -4.96
C PHE A 29 5.22 1.19 -3.57
N ARG A 30 5.18 2.06 -2.57
CA ARG A 30 4.88 1.69 -1.18
C ARG A 30 3.36 1.61 -1.01
N GLY A 31 2.80 0.46 -1.31
CA GLY A 31 1.38 0.14 -1.14
C GLY A 31 1.01 -0.21 0.31
N LYS A 32 -0.05 -1.01 0.46
CA LYS A 32 -0.48 -1.52 1.76
C LYS A 32 0.62 -2.42 2.35
N PRO A 33 1.06 -2.21 3.61
CA PRO A 33 1.96 -3.13 4.27
C PRO A 33 1.33 -4.52 4.43
N GLU A 34 2.09 -5.55 4.09
CA GLU A 34 1.72 -6.95 4.27
C GLU A 34 2.78 -7.65 5.12
N GLN A 35 2.33 -8.48 6.06
CA GLN A 35 3.19 -9.24 6.95
C GLN A 35 3.25 -10.70 6.50
N ASN A 36 4.43 -11.30 6.55
CA ASN A 36 4.61 -12.74 6.40
C ASN A 36 4.71 -13.40 7.79
N PRO A 37 3.70 -14.14 8.27
CA PRO A 37 3.70 -14.71 9.61
C PRO A 37 4.86 -15.69 9.84
N GLN A 38 5.28 -16.42 8.81
CA GLN A 38 6.37 -17.41 8.92
C GLN A 38 7.74 -16.79 9.17
N GLN A 39 7.90 -15.50 8.87
CA GLN A 39 9.15 -14.75 9.11
C GLN A 39 9.06 -13.86 10.36
N CYS A 40 7.89 -13.75 10.97
CA CYS A 40 7.69 -12.90 12.14
C CYS A 40 8.17 -13.61 13.41
N ILE A 41 8.99 -12.93 14.20
CA ILE A 41 9.49 -13.42 15.51
C ILE A 41 8.86 -12.68 16.70
N GLY A 42 7.89 -11.80 16.46
CA GLY A 42 7.21 -11.04 17.51
C GLY A 42 8.04 -10.03 18.29
N CYS A 43 9.12 -9.51 17.70
CA CYS A 43 9.98 -8.53 18.38
C CYS A 43 9.39 -7.11 18.53
N ALA A 44 8.21 -6.85 17.97
CA ALA A 44 7.55 -5.53 17.96
C ALA A 44 8.38 -4.36 17.39
N ALA A 45 9.50 -4.61 16.69
CA ALA A 45 10.33 -3.55 16.12
C ALA A 45 9.57 -2.68 15.10
N CYS A 46 8.67 -3.28 14.32
CA CYS A 46 7.82 -2.56 13.37
C CYS A 46 6.83 -1.62 14.07
N VAL A 47 6.30 -2.01 15.24
CA VAL A 47 5.43 -1.17 16.07
C VAL A 47 6.22 0.03 16.59
N ASN A 48 7.40 -0.19 17.16
CA ASN A 48 8.27 0.88 17.67
C ASN A 48 8.74 1.85 16.58
N ALA A 49 8.94 1.35 15.36
CA ALA A 49 9.35 2.17 14.22
C ALA A 49 8.18 2.91 13.55
N CYS A 50 6.93 2.58 13.88
CA CYS A 50 5.76 3.14 13.23
C CYS A 50 5.49 4.57 13.73
N PRO A 51 5.68 5.62 12.90
CA PRO A 51 5.52 7.01 13.35
C PRO A 51 4.05 7.35 13.69
N SER A 52 3.09 6.67 13.06
CA SER A 52 1.66 6.88 13.27
C SER A 52 1.05 5.98 14.34
N ASN A 53 1.82 5.08 14.95
CA ASN A 53 1.31 4.08 15.90
C ASN A 53 0.11 3.27 15.35
N ALA A 54 0.18 2.92 14.06
CA ALA A 54 -0.86 2.19 13.33
C ALA A 54 -0.67 0.66 13.36
N LEU A 55 0.40 0.17 13.99
CA LEU A 55 0.71 -1.26 14.08
C LEU A 55 0.64 -1.73 15.53
N THR A 56 0.14 -2.94 15.74
CA THR A 56 0.14 -3.63 17.03
C THR A 56 0.64 -5.07 16.87
N VAL A 57 1.32 -5.56 17.90
CA VAL A 57 1.79 -6.95 18.01
C VAL A 57 1.48 -7.44 19.40
N GLU A 58 0.77 -8.55 19.50
CA GLU A 58 0.44 -9.23 20.75
C GLU A 58 0.87 -10.69 20.66
N THR A 59 1.30 -11.24 21.79
CA THR A 59 1.64 -12.66 21.92
C THR A 59 0.83 -13.25 23.05
N ASP A 60 0.01 -14.24 22.73
CA ASP A 60 -0.71 -15.00 23.73
C ASP A 60 0.25 -15.98 24.40
N LEU A 61 0.45 -15.82 25.71
CA LEU A 61 1.37 -16.64 26.49
C LEU A 61 0.83 -18.04 26.79
N ALA A 62 -0.49 -18.24 26.72
CA ALA A 62 -1.12 -19.53 26.96
C ALA A 62 -1.08 -20.43 25.72
N THR A 63 -1.31 -19.84 24.54
CA THR A 63 -1.38 -20.58 23.26
C THR A 63 -0.07 -20.46 22.44
N GLY A 64 0.76 -19.46 22.73
CA GLY A 64 1.95 -19.14 21.94
C GLY A 64 1.64 -18.44 20.61
N GLU A 65 0.38 -18.03 20.39
CA GLU A 65 -0.04 -17.40 19.14
C GLU A 65 0.42 -15.94 19.06
N LEU A 66 0.76 -15.51 17.84
CA LEU A 66 1.18 -14.15 17.54
C LEU A 66 0.11 -13.44 16.70
N ALA A 67 -0.42 -12.35 17.23
CA ALA A 67 -1.35 -11.47 16.53
C ALA A 67 -0.62 -10.22 16.05
N TRP A 68 -0.62 -9.97 14.75
CA TRP A 68 -0.15 -8.73 14.13
C TRP A 68 -1.32 -8.03 13.48
N GLU A 69 -1.51 -6.75 13.80
CA GLU A 69 -2.62 -5.96 13.27
C GLU A 69 -2.13 -4.62 12.72
N PHE A 70 -2.74 -4.20 11.61
CA PHE A 70 -2.54 -2.91 10.97
C PHE A 70 -3.85 -2.13 10.93
N ASN A 71 -3.89 -1.04 11.69
CA ASN A 71 -5.06 -0.19 11.84
C ASN A 71 -5.01 0.98 10.85
N LEU A 72 -5.92 0.97 9.88
CA LEU A 72 -6.06 2.00 8.84
C LEU A 72 -6.88 3.23 9.29
N GLY A 73 -7.47 3.19 10.48
CA GLY A 73 -8.49 4.15 10.92
C GLY A 73 -8.14 4.94 12.18
N ARG A 74 -6.87 4.93 12.61
CA ARG A 74 -6.39 5.74 13.73
C ARG A 74 -5.99 7.13 13.28
#